data_AF-A0A5B7WWR4-F1
#
_entry.id   AF-A0A5B7WWR4-F1
#
_cell.length_a   1.000
_cell.length_b   1.000
_cell.length_c   1.000
_cell.angle_alpha   90.00
_cell.angle_beta   90.00
_cell.angle_gamma   90.00
#
_symmetry.space_group_name_H-M   'P 1'
#
loop_
_entity.id
_entity.type
_entity.pdbx_description
1 polymer ?
#
loop_
_entity_poly.entity_id
_entity_poly.type
_entity_poly.pdbx_seq_one_letter_code
_entity_poly.pdbx_strand_id
1 'polypeptide(L)'
;MGWVEVIPFLAGLGIITLTGQLLVGSMRSGSLRRNAVVGLRTSATLASDEAWLTGHAAAVPQMARAARSGWLLLAASVLCAALFRPPVGFAVAGAGYLLVIGWLLAAAVTGHRAAKAVADALP
;
A
#
# COMPACT_ATOMS: atom_id res chain seq x y z
N MET A 1 5.33 3.00 27.22
CA MET A 1 4.90 2.16 26.09
C MET A 1 4.83 0.72 26.57
N GLY A 2 3.64 0.23 26.88
CA GLY A 2 3.37 -1.17 27.20
C GLY A 2 2.74 -1.92 26.02
N TRP A 3 2.17 -3.09 26.31
CA TRP A 3 1.47 -3.91 25.31
C TRP A 3 0.16 -3.28 24.82
N VAL A 4 -0.47 -2.44 25.64
CA VAL A 4 -1.73 -1.75 25.32
C VAL A 4 -1.56 -0.82 24.12
N GLU A 5 -0.39 -0.21 23.96
CA GLU A 5 -0.08 0.69 22.85
C GLU A 5 0.52 -0.07 21.65
N VAL A 6 1.28 -1.13 21.90
CA VAL A 6 1.96 -1.91 20.85
C VAL A 6 0.97 -2.75 20.04
N ILE A 7 0.04 -3.44 20.70
CA ILE A 7 -0.94 -4.31 20.02
C ILE A 7 -1.76 -3.55 18.95
N PRO A 8 -2.44 -2.43 19.24
CA PRO A 8 -3.21 -1.72 18.23
C PRO A 8 -2.32 -1.15 17.12
N PHE A 9 -1.07 -0.76 17.43
CA PHE A 9 -0.14 -0.26 16.43
C PHE A 9 0.32 -1.36 15.46
N LEU A 10 0.61 -2.56 15.96
CA LEU A 10 0.90 -3.74 15.12
C LEU A 10 -0.32 -4.18 14.33
N ALA A 11 -1.51 -4.15 14.94
CA ALA A 11 -2.76 -4.48 14.26
C ALA A 11 -3.02 -3.52 13.09
N GLY A 12 -2.80 -2.22 13.28
CA GLY A 12 -2.92 -1.22 12.23
C GLY A 12 -1.94 -1.48 11.07
N LEU A 13 -0.68 -1.84 11.36
CA LEU A 13 0.30 -2.19 10.34
C LEU A 13 -0.12 -3.46 9.59
N GLY A 14 -0.68 -4.45 10.29
CA GLY A 14 -1.25 -5.65 9.69
C GLY A 14 -2.42 -5.34 8.76
N ILE A 15 -3.36 -4.48 9.19
CA ILE A 15 -4.53 -4.08 8.40
C ILE A 15 -4.08 -3.38 7.11
N ILE A 16 -3.25 -2.33 7.18
CA ILE A 16 -2.82 -1.60 5.98
C ILE A 16 -2.06 -2.50 5.00
N THR A 17 -1.23 -3.42 5.53
CA THR A 17 -0.47 -4.38 4.73
C THR A 17 -1.39 -5.38 4.04
N LEU A 18 -2.36 -5.94 4.77
CA LEU A 18 -3.35 -6.88 4.25
C LEU A 18 -4.21 -6.21 3.17
N THR A 19 -4.72 -5.00 3.43
CA THR A 19 -5.48 -4.23 2.44
C THR A 19 -4.66 -3.99 1.18
N GLY A 20 -3.39 -3.57 1.31
CA GLY A 20 -2.50 -3.40 0.17
C GLY A 20 -2.31 -4.69 -0.63
N GLN A 21 -2.14 -5.84 0.05
CA GLN A 21 -2.02 -7.14 -0.61
C GLN A 21 -3.28 -7.55 -1.38
N LEU A 22 -4.47 -7.34 -0.78
CA LEU A 22 -5.74 -7.62 -1.44
C LEU A 22 -5.93 -6.74 -2.68
N LEU A 23 -5.58 -5.46 -2.58
CA LEU A 23 -5.63 -4.53 -3.71
C LEU A 23 -4.68 -4.94 -4.84
N VAL A 24 -3.47 -5.42 -4.53
CA VAL A 24 -2.57 -5.97 -5.56
C VAL A 24 -3.24 -7.08 -6.35
N GLY A 25 -3.97 -7.98 -5.67
CA GLY A 25 -4.73 -9.04 -6.32
C GLY A 25 -5.76 -8.49 -7.32
N SER A 26 -6.60 -7.56 -6.86
CA SER A 26 -7.64 -6.94 -7.70
C SER A 26 -7.09 -6.07 -8.85
N MET A 27 -5.93 -5.43 -8.64
CA MET A 27 -5.25 -4.63 -9.66
C MET A 27 -4.65 -5.51 -10.76
N ARG A 28 -4.10 -6.67 -10.39
CA ARG A 28 -3.53 -7.64 -11.35
C ARG A 28 -4.57 -8.35 -12.20
N SER A 29 -5.72 -8.69 -11.60
CA SER A 29 -6.82 -9.33 -12.32
C SER A 29 -7.61 -8.37 -13.22
N GLY A 30 -7.40 -7.05 -13.07
CA GLY A 30 -8.24 -6.03 -13.72
C GLY A 30 -9.68 -6.03 -13.19
N SER A 31 -9.99 -6.78 -12.12
CA SER A 31 -11.36 -6.88 -11.58
C SER A 31 -11.78 -5.62 -10.81
N LEU A 32 -10.83 -4.75 -10.50
CA LEU A 32 -11.10 -3.47 -9.88
C LEU A 32 -11.71 -2.53 -10.92
N ARG A 33 -13.05 -2.47 -10.99
CA ARG A 33 -13.77 -1.53 -11.86
C ARG A 33 -13.52 -0.08 -11.42
N ARG A 34 -13.52 0.85 -12.39
CA ARG A 34 -13.44 2.29 -12.12
C ARG A 34 -14.55 2.70 -11.15
N ASN A 35 -14.15 3.29 -10.03
CA ASN A 35 -15.07 3.70 -8.97
C ASN A 35 -14.49 4.87 -8.16
N ALA A 36 -15.34 5.54 -7.38
CA ALA A 36 -14.95 6.71 -6.57
C ALA A 36 -14.58 6.38 -5.11
N VAL A 37 -14.54 5.10 -4.71
CA VAL A 37 -14.43 4.66 -3.31
C VAL A 37 -13.12 3.94 -2.99
N VAL A 38 -12.64 3.06 -3.87
CA VAL A 38 -11.52 2.14 -3.66
C VAL A 38 -10.54 2.21 -4.82
N GLY A 39 -9.26 2.42 -4.52
CA GLY A 39 -8.17 2.46 -5.50
C GLY A 39 -7.42 3.80 -5.53
N LEU A 40 -6.51 3.94 -6.50
CA LEU A 40 -5.75 5.16 -6.76
C LEU A 40 -6.66 6.16 -7.47
N ARG A 41 -7.24 7.09 -6.70
CA ARG A 41 -8.19 8.09 -7.18
C ARG A 41 -7.47 9.41 -7.42
N THR A 42 -7.03 9.60 -8.66
CA THR A 42 -6.44 10.84 -9.15
C THR A 42 -7.26 11.33 -10.34
N SER A 43 -7.16 12.60 -10.69
CA SER A 43 -7.83 13.14 -11.88
C SER A 43 -7.50 12.32 -13.14
N ALA A 44 -6.25 11.88 -13.28
CA ALA A 44 -5.80 11.06 -14.40
C ALA A 44 -6.39 9.65 -14.40
N THR A 45 -6.36 8.94 -13.26
CA THR A 45 -6.88 7.56 -13.17
C THR A 45 -8.40 7.49 -13.31
N LEU A 46 -9.13 8.58 -13.08
CA LEU A 46 -10.58 8.64 -13.23
C LEU A 46 -11.03 9.07 -14.64
N ALA A 47 -10.11 9.53 -15.50
CA ALA A 47 -10.42 10.08 -16.82
C ALA A 47 -11.15 9.08 -17.73
N SER A 48 -10.68 7.84 -17.77
CA SER A 48 -11.27 6.76 -18.58
C SER A 48 -11.06 5.39 -17.90
N ASP A 49 -11.80 4.38 -18.36
CA ASP A 49 -11.58 3.00 -17.89
C ASP A 49 -10.19 2.48 -18.28
N GLU A 50 -9.67 2.91 -19.44
CA GLU A 50 -8.32 2.57 -19.88
C GLU A 50 -7.26 3.23 -18.98
N ALA A 51 -7.40 4.53 -18.68
CA ALA A 51 -6.51 5.22 -17.77
C ALA A 51 -6.54 4.61 -16.35
N TRP A 52 -7.72 4.16 -15.91
CA TRP A 52 -7.89 3.43 -14.67
C TRP A 52 -7.08 2.12 -14.66
N LEU A 53 -7.27 1.26 -15.66
CA LEU A 53 -6.61 -0.05 -15.74
C LEU A 53 -5.09 0.11 -15.88
N THR A 54 -4.63 0.98 -16.78
CA THR A 54 -3.20 1.23 -17.01
C THR A 54 -2.54 1.82 -15.77
N GLY A 55 -3.17 2.79 -15.12
CA GLY A 55 -2.66 3.38 -13.88
C GLY A 55 -2.54 2.35 -12.75
N HIS A 56 -3.55 1.51 -12.57
CA HIS A 56 -3.50 0.46 -11.55
C HIS A 56 -2.48 -0.63 -11.88
N ALA A 57 -2.38 -1.07 -13.14
CA ALA A 57 -1.37 -2.03 -13.57
C ALA A 57 0.06 -1.51 -13.31
N ALA A 58 0.32 -0.24 -13.62
CA ALA A 58 1.62 0.39 -13.41
C ALA A 58 1.99 0.53 -11.92
N ALA A 59 1.00 0.62 -11.03
CA ALA A 59 1.20 0.76 -9.58
C ALA A 59 1.39 -0.58 -8.86
N VAL A 60 1.09 -1.72 -9.50
CA VAL A 60 1.20 -3.06 -8.91
C VAL A 60 2.58 -3.35 -8.31
N PRO A 61 3.73 -3.06 -8.96
CA PRO A 61 5.04 -3.41 -8.41
C PRO A 61 5.32 -2.74 -7.06
N GLN A 62 4.97 -1.46 -6.93
CA GLN A 62 5.17 -0.66 -5.72
C GLN A 62 4.19 -1.10 -4.63
N MET A 63 2.92 -1.35 -4.98
CA MET A 63 1.96 -1.95 -4.03
C MET A 63 2.43 -3.31 -3.50
N ALA A 64 2.97 -4.17 -4.37
CA ALA A 64 3.50 -5.47 -3.97
C ALA A 64 4.77 -5.37 -3.11
N ARG A 65 5.58 -4.32 -3.30
CA ARG A 65 6.71 -4.00 -2.41
C ARG A 65 6.22 -3.52 -1.05
N ALA A 66 5.20 -2.64 -1.02
CA ALA A 66 4.54 -2.19 0.20
C ALA A 66 4.08 -3.39 1.04
N ALA A 67 3.27 -4.28 0.46
CA ALA A 67 2.74 -5.46 1.14
C ALA A 67 3.84 -6.40 1.67
N ARG A 68 4.86 -6.72 0.85
CA ARG A 68 5.97 -7.57 1.30
C ARG A 68 6.76 -6.93 2.44
N SER A 69 7.10 -5.64 2.31
CA SER A 69 7.83 -4.91 3.36
C SER A 69 7.03 -4.79 4.65
N GLY A 70 5.71 -4.60 4.55
CA GLY A 70 4.80 -4.53 5.69
C GLY A 70 4.75 -5.84 6.46
N TRP A 71 4.63 -6.99 5.78
CA TRP A 71 4.65 -8.30 6.45
C TRP A 71 6.01 -8.61 7.10
N LEU A 72 7.11 -8.31 6.41
CA LEU A 72 8.45 -8.50 6.96
C LEU A 72 8.66 -7.66 8.21
N LEU A 73 8.30 -6.37 8.19
CA LEU A 73 8.48 -5.49 9.33
C LEU A 73 7.46 -5.75 10.44
N LEU A 74 6.25 -6.21 10.13
CA LEU A 74 5.31 -6.68 11.15
C LEU A 74 5.85 -7.90 11.90
N ALA A 75 6.34 -8.91 11.17
CA ALA A 75 6.95 -10.10 11.78
C ALA A 75 8.18 -9.74 12.62
N ALA A 76 9.07 -8.89 12.09
CA ALA A 76 10.22 -8.38 12.84
C ALA A 76 9.80 -7.61 14.10
N SER A 77 8.74 -6.81 14.03
CA SER A 77 8.22 -6.04 15.17
C SER A 77 7.69 -6.95 16.28
N VAL A 78 6.94 -8.00 15.93
CA VAL A 78 6.45 -9.01 16.88
C VAL A 78 7.62 -9.72 17.55
N LEU A 79 8.60 -10.18 16.78
CA LEU A 79 9.81 -10.82 17.31
C LEU A 79 10.60 -9.87 18.23
N CYS A 80 10.79 -8.62 17.84
CA CYS A 80 11.50 -7.64 18.65
C CYS A 80 10.76 -7.28 19.95
N ALA A 81 9.43 -7.21 19.92
CA ALA A 81 8.62 -6.98 21.11
C ALA A 81 8.73 -8.15 22.11
N ALA A 82 8.74 -9.39 21.60
CA ALA A 82 8.80 -10.61 22.40
C ALA A 82 10.20 -10.92 22.96
N LEU A 83 11.25 -10.75 22.15
CA LEU A 83 12.63 -11.10 22.52
C LEU A 83 13.35 -10.01 23.32
N PHE A 84 12.99 -8.74 23.09
CA PHE A 84 13.60 -7.62 23.78
C PHE A 84 12.58 -6.95 24.70
N ARG A 85 11.89 -5.92 24.21
CA ARG A 85 10.91 -5.13 24.99
C ARG A 85 9.86 -4.55 24.04
N PRO A 86 8.62 -4.32 24.49
CA PRO A 86 7.56 -3.74 23.66
C PRO A 86 7.95 -2.44 22.91
N PRO A 87 8.70 -1.48 23.52
CA PRO A 87 9.15 -0.28 22.80
C PRO A 87 10.05 -0.56 21.58
N VAL A 88 10.83 -1.65 21.59
CA VAL A 88 11.70 -2.00 20.44
C VAL A 88 10.83 -2.47 19.28
N GLY A 89 9.86 -3.35 19.54
CA GLY A 89 8.89 -3.76 18.52
C GLY A 89 8.06 -2.59 17.98
N PHE A 90 7.70 -1.63 18.84
CA PHE A 90 7.04 -0.39 18.41
C PHE A 90 7.89 0.41 17.42
N ALA A 91 9.18 0.59 17.70
CA ALA A 91 10.08 1.33 16.81
C ALA A 91 10.23 0.65 15.44
N VAL A 92 10.36 -0.68 15.42
CA VAL A 92 10.41 -1.46 14.17
C VAL A 92 9.11 -1.34 13.38
N ALA A 93 7.96 -1.36 14.07
CA ALA A 93 6.66 -1.17 13.43
C ALA A 93 6.51 0.24 12.85
N GLY A 94 7.06 1.25 13.54
CA GLY A 94 7.11 2.63 13.05
C GLY A 94 7.92 2.75 11.76
N ALA A 95 9.09 2.11 11.68
CA ALA A 95 9.85 1.99 10.45
C ALA A 95 9.06 1.26 9.35
N GLY A 96 8.30 0.22 9.74
CA GLY A 96 7.31 -0.46 8.90
C GLY A 96 6.32 0.48 8.23
N TYR A 97 5.65 1.31 9.03
CA TYR A 97 4.73 2.31 8.53
C TYR A 97 5.37 3.28 7.54
N LEU A 98 6.53 3.85 7.90
CA LEU A 98 7.23 4.81 7.04
C LEU A 98 7.58 4.19 5.68
N LEU A 99 8.08 2.95 5.69
CA LEU A 99 8.44 2.25 4.46
C LEU A 99 7.20 1.89 3.63
N VAL A 100 6.14 1.37 4.26
CA VAL A 100 4.87 1.07 3.58
C VAL A 100 4.31 2.34 2.94
N ILE A 101 4.20 3.44 3.69
CA ILE A 101 3.71 4.74 3.20
C ILE A 101 4.56 5.23 2.02
N GLY A 102 5.89 5.13 2.11
CA GLY A 102 6.78 5.47 1.01
C GLY A 102 6.46 4.70 -0.27
N TRP A 103 6.21 3.39 -0.16
CA TRP A 103 5.76 2.58 -1.30
C TRP A 103 4.36 2.94 -1.80
N LEU A 104 3.42 3.27 -0.91
CA LEU A 104 2.08 3.72 -1.31
C LEU A 104 2.15 5.01 -2.13
N LEU A 105 2.97 5.97 -1.68
CA LEU A 105 3.21 7.23 -2.40
C LEU A 105 3.86 6.97 -3.76
N ALA A 106 4.88 6.11 -3.82
CA ALA A 106 5.51 5.73 -5.09
C ALA A 106 4.52 5.04 -6.05
N ALA A 107 3.63 4.20 -5.54
CA ALA A 107 2.56 3.58 -6.31
C ALA A 107 1.59 4.62 -6.87
N ALA A 108 1.18 5.58 -6.03
CA ALA A 108 0.28 6.67 -6.44
C ALA A 108 0.90 7.54 -7.54
N VAL A 109 2.17 7.93 -7.39
CA VAL A 109 2.90 8.71 -8.41
C VAL A 109 3.04 7.93 -9.72
N THR A 110 3.43 6.65 -9.64
CA THR A 110 3.63 5.81 -10.85
C THR A 110 2.31 5.58 -11.57
N GLY A 111 1.26 5.22 -10.83
CA GLY A 111 -0.07 5.01 -11.40
C GLY A 111 -0.68 6.28 -11.97
N HIS A 112 -0.51 7.42 -11.32
CA HIS A 112 -0.95 8.71 -11.83
C HIS A 112 -0.27 9.07 -13.15
N ARG A 113 1.06 8.92 -13.24
CA ARG A 113 1.83 9.24 -14.46
C ARG A 113 1.43 8.34 -15.62
N ALA A 114 1.24 7.05 -15.37
CA ALA A 114 0.80 6.09 -16.38
C ALA A 114 -0.61 6.40 -16.87
N ALA A 115 -1.54 6.69 -15.97
CA ALA A 115 -2.90 7.08 -16.33
C ALA A 115 -2.94 8.41 -17.10
N LYS A 116 -2.11 9.38 -16.71
CA LYS A 116 -2.03 10.69 -17.36
C LYS A 116 -1.55 10.55 -18.81
N ALA A 117 -0.53 9.71 -19.06
CA ALA A 117 -0.04 9.47 -20.41
C ALA A 117 -1.13 8.90 -21.34
N VAL A 118 -2.03 8.06 -20.81
CA VAL A 118 -3.20 7.56 -21.55
C VAL A 118 -4.22 8.66 -21.77
N ALA A 119 -4.55 9.43 -20.72
CA ALA A 119 -5.53 10.50 -20.80
C ALA A 119 -5.13 11.60 -21.79
N ASP A 120 -3.85 11.98 -21.82
CA ASP A 120 -3.30 12.99 -22.73
C ASP A 120 -3.22 12.50 -24.20
N ALA A 121 -3.29 11.18 -24.43
CA ALA A 121 -3.27 10.58 -25.76
C ALA A 121 -4.68 10.37 -26.36
N LEU A 122 -5.74 10.57 -25.56
CA LEU A 122 -7.11 10.52 -26.05
C LEU A 122 -7.46 11.84 -26.78
N PRO A 123 -8.12 11.76 -27.94
CA PRO A 123 -8.49 12.93 -28.75
C PRO A 123 -9.56 13.82 -28.12
#